data_AF-A0A151RKY5-F1
#
_entry.id   AF-A0A151RKY5-F1
#
_cell.length_a   1.000
_cell.length_b   1.000
_cell.length_c   1.000
_cell.angle_alpha   90.00
_cell.angle_beta   90.00
_cell.angle_gamma   90.00
#
_symmetry.space_group_name_H-M   'P 1'
#
loop_
_entity.id
_entity.type
_entity.pdbx_description
1 polymer ?
#
loop_
_entity_poly.entity_id
_entity_poly.type
_entity_poly.pdbx_seq_one_letter_code
_entity_poly.pdbx_strand_id
1 'polypeptide(L)'
;VWPASKDGEYFVRSAYNVIVNKDIFGELPLYNYLWSKFLPSKVYGFAWRSMLNKLPTKQNLIKRGILQAGDGYCIWCGHDLETMSHLFFEFPFAY
;
A
#
# COMPACT_ATOMS: atom_id res chain seq x y z
N VAL A 1 15.12 -22.53 13.68
CA VAL A 1 13.76 -23.10 13.51
C VAL A 1 12.89 -22.06 12.84
N TRP A 2 12.32 -22.36 11.67
CA TRP A 2 11.47 -21.44 10.91
C TRP A 2 10.05 -21.41 11.50
N PRO A 3 9.58 -20.26 12.03
CA PRO A 3 8.36 -20.21 12.84
C PRO A 3 7.06 -20.39 12.04
N ALA A 4 7.10 -20.20 10.72
CA ALA A 4 5.94 -20.36 9.84
C ALA A 4 5.84 -21.76 9.20
N SER A 5 6.58 -22.74 9.71
CA SER A 5 6.40 -24.16 9.41
C SER A 5 6.20 -24.94 10.70
N LYS A 6 5.27 -25.90 10.68
CA LYS A 6 4.97 -26.76 11.83
C LYS A 6 6.16 -27.64 12.20
N ASP A 7 6.95 -28.01 11.19
CA ASP A 7 8.12 -28.89 11.34
C ASP A 7 9.41 -28.09 11.59
N GLY A 8 9.33 -26.75 11.63
CA GLY A 8 10.47 -25.89 11.87
C GLY A 8 11.46 -25.77 10.71
N GLU A 9 11.20 -26.47 9.60
CA GLU A 9 11.99 -26.42 8.38
C GLU A 9 11.61 -25.24 7.48
N TYR A 10 12.60 -24.69 6.79
CA TYR A 10 12.39 -23.59 5.85
C TYR A 10 11.96 -24.11 4.49
N PHE A 11 10.82 -23.64 3.99
CA PHE A 11 10.40 -23.83 2.61
C PHE A 11 10.16 -22.48 1.94
N VAL A 12 10.57 -22.36 0.67
CA VAL A 12 10.30 -21.17 -0.16
C VAL A 12 8.81 -20.85 -0.19
N ARG A 13 7.95 -21.89 -0.26
CA ARG A 13 6.49 -21.74 -0.21
C ARG A 13 6.00 -21.13 1.11
N SER A 14 6.53 -21.56 2.26
CA SER A 14 6.13 -20.99 3.55
C SER A 14 6.62 -19.55 3.70
N ALA A 15 7.84 -19.26 3.25
CA ALA A 15 8.37 -17.89 3.24
C ALA A 15 7.54 -16.96 2.36
N TYR A 16 7.19 -17.41 1.15
CA TYR A 16 6.32 -16.66 0.24
C TYR A 16 4.95 -16.38 0.85
N ASN A 17 4.33 -17.35 1.52
CA ASN A 17 3.03 -17.16 2.17
C ASN A 17 3.09 -16.13 3.32
N VAL A 18 4.17 -16.12 4.10
CA VAL A 18 4.40 -15.10 5.14
C VAL A 18 4.56 -13.71 4.52
N ILE A 19 5.34 -13.60 3.44
CA ILE A 19 5.61 -12.31 2.77
C ILE A 19 4.36 -11.75 2.11
N VAL A 20 3.63 -12.59 1.37
CA VAL A 20 2.40 -12.17 0.68
C VAL A 20 1.25 -11.96 1.65
N ASN A 21 1.34 -12.57 2.84
CA ASN A 21 0.32 -12.47 3.89
C ASN A 21 -1.09 -12.69 3.32
N LYS A 22 -1.24 -13.83 2.62
CA LYS A 22 -2.47 -14.18 1.91
C LYS A 22 -3.69 -14.23 2.82
N ASP A 23 -3.51 -14.47 4.12
CA ASP A 23 -4.60 -14.48 5.08
C ASP A 23 -5.16 -13.06 5.31
N ILE A 24 -4.31 -12.02 5.24
CA ILE A 24 -4.75 -10.62 5.35
C ILE A 24 -5.27 -10.09 4.00
N PHE A 25 -4.53 -10.34 2.91
CA PHE A 25 -4.86 -9.74 1.61
C PHE A 25 -5.80 -10.58 0.75
N GLY A 26 -5.79 -11.91 0.89
CA GLY A 26 -6.61 -12.81 0.09
C GLY A 26 -8.11 -12.74 0.42
N GLU A 27 -8.44 -12.30 1.64
CA GLU A 27 -9.83 -12.10 2.07
C GLU A 27 -10.41 -10.74 1.64
N LEU A 28 -9.55 -9.78 1.26
CA LEU A 28 -10.00 -8.47 0.77
C LEU A 28 -10.63 -8.62 -0.63
N PRO A 29 -11.93 -8.30 -0.81
CA PRO A 29 -12.57 -8.34 -2.13
C PRO A 29 -11.84 -7.50 -3.19
N LEU A 30 -11.22 -6.40 -2.74
CA LEU A 30 -10.36 -5.53 -3.52
C LEU A 30 -9.14 -6.25 -4.10
N TYR A 31 -8.51 -7.18 -3.37
CA TYR A 31 -7.36 -7.94 -3.89
C TYR A 31 -7.80 -8.78 -5.09
N ASN A 32 -8.84 -9.59 -4.95
CA ASN A 32 -9.34 -10.44 -6.03
C ASN A 32 -9.80 -9.63 -7.26
N TYR A 33 -10.41 -8.47 -7.04
CA TYR A 33 -10.78 -7.55 -8.11
C TYR A 33 -9.56 -6.96 -8.83
N LEU A 34 -8.56 -6.50 -8.07
CA LEU A 34 -7.33 -5.90 -8.60
C LEU A 34 -6.54 -6.87 -9.47
N TRP A 35 -6.49 -8.15 -9.09
CA TRP A 35 -5.80 -9.19 -9.83
C TRP A 35 -6.66 -9.86 -10.92
N SER A 36 -7.84 -9.31 -11.21
CA SER A 36 -8.67 -9.80 -12.32
C SER A 36 -8.03 -9.45 -13.68
N LYS A 37 -8.32 -10.26 -14.71
CA LYS A 37 -7.79 -10.05 -16.08
C LYS A 37 -8.26 -8.76 -16.75
N PHE A 38 -9.23 -8.06 -16.17
CA PHE A 38 -9.89 -6.91 -16.79
C PHE A 38 -9.20 -5.57 -16.54
N LEU A 39 -8.26 -5.51 -15.60
CA LEU A 39 -7.59 -4.25 -15.27
C LEU A 39 -6.28 -4.08 -16.05
N PRO A 40 -6.06 -2.90 -16.67
CA PRO A 40 -4.77 -2.58 -17.26
C PRO A 40 -3.65 -2.65 -16.23
N SER A 41 -2.45 -3.10 -16.65
CA SER A 41 -1.29 -3.27 -15.77
C SER A 41 -0.91 -2.00 -14.99
N LYS A 42 -1.11 -0.81 -15.59
CA LYS A 42 -0.89 0.48 -14.94
C LYS A 42 -1.84 0.71 -13.76
N VAL A 43 -3.11 0.36 -13.92
CA VAL A 43 -4.15 0.53 -12.89
C VAL A 43 -3.88 -0.44 -11.74
N TYR A 44 -3.57 -1.70 -12.09
CA TYR A 44 -3.20 -2.72 -11.12
C TYR A 44 -1.99 -2.27 -10.27
N GLY A 45 -0.90 -1.84 -10.92
CA GLY A 45 0.32 -1.43 -10.23
C GLY A 45 0.10 -0.18 -9.36
N PHE A 46 -0.72 0.76 -9.81
CA PHE A 46 -1.09 1.92 -9.01
C PHE A 46 -1.89 1.51 -7.77
N ALA A 47 -2.99 0.78 -7.94
CA ALA A 47 -3.86 0.39 -6.84
C ALA A 47 -3.15 -0.50 -5.81
N TRP A 48 -2.28 -1.42 -6.25
CA TRP A 48 -1.46 -2.21 -5.34
C TRP A 48 -0.53 -1.34 -4.49
N ARG A 49 0.15 -0.36 -5.11
CA ARG A 49 0.99 0.60 -4.39
C ARG A 49 0.17 1.49 -3.46
N SER A 50 -1.07 1.80 -3.84
CA SER A 50 -2.01 2.54 -2.99
C SER A 50 -2.38 1.76 -1.74
N MET A 51 -2.79 0.50 -1.89
CA MET A 51 -3.15 -0.36 -0.75
C MET A 51 -2.00 -0.54 0.25
N LEU A 52 -0.76 -0.60 -0.24
CA LEU A 52 0.43 -0.73 0.61
C LEU A 52 0.93 0.60 1.20
N ASN A 53 0.22 1.71 0.97
CA ASN A 53 0.65 3.06 1.34
C ASN A 53 2.08 3.38 0.83
N LYS A 54 2.37 3.01 -0.42
CA LYS A 54 3.68 3.17 -1.07
C LYS A 54 3.71 4.23 -2.16
N LEU A 55 2.62 4.96 -2.36
CA LEU A 55 2.61 6.12 -3.24
C LEU A 55 3.50 7.24 -2.68
N PRO A 56 4.11 8.07 -3.55
CA PRO A 56 5.00 9.15 -3.14
C PRO A 56 4.23 10.38 -2.63
N THR A 57 3.34 10.18 -1.65
CA THR A 57 2.71 11.30 -0.94
C THR A 57 3.75 12.05 -0.11
N LYS A 58 3.57 13.35 0.15
CA LYS A 58 4.52 14.10 0.99
C LYS A 58 4.75 13.44 2.35
N GLN A 59 3.72 12.89 2.98
CA GLN A 59 3.90 12.16 4.23
C GLN A 59 4.82 10.94 4.08
N ASN A 60 4.70 10.19 2.99
CA ASN A 60 5.57 9.04 2.71
C ASN A 60 6.99 9.47 2.33
N LEU A 61 7.17 10.63 1.70
CA LEU A 61 8.47 11.21 1.40
C LEU A 61 9.18 11.69 2.67
N ILE A 62 8.45 12.29 3.63
CA ILE A 62 8.98 12.67 4.95
C ILE A 62 9.43 11.42 5.72
N LYS A 63 8.62 10.35 5.74
CA LYS A 63 8.99 9.07 6.36
C LYS A 63 10.26 8.45 5.77
N ARG A 64 10.58 8.78 4.52
CA ARG A 64 11.81 8.33 3.82
C ARG A 64 12.98 9.30 3.98
N GLY A 65 12.80 10.43 4.69
CA GLY A 65 13.81 11.47 4.84
C GLY A 65 14.09 12.26 3.55
N ILE A 66 13.19 12.23 2.56
CA ILE A 66 13.34 12.96 1.30
C ILE A 66 12.84 14.40 1.44
N LEU A 67 11.78 14.61 2.21
CA LEU A 67 11.21 15.94 2.51
C LEU A 67 11.39 16.27 3.99
N GLN A 68 11.45 17.56 4.32
CA GLN A 68 11.48 18.01 5.71
C GLN A 68 10.09 17.91 6.34
N ALA A 69 10.04 17.80 7.67
CA ALA A 69 8.77 17.65 8.40
C ALA A 69 7.79 18.81 8.16
N GLY A 70 8.31 20.03 7.88
CA GLY A 70 7.48 21.20 7.56
C GLY A 70 6.83 21.18 6.17
N ASP A 71 7.31 20.34 5.25
CA ASP A 71 6.85 20.33 3.85
C ASP A 71 5.66 19.39 3.61
N GLY A 72 5.11 18.80 4.68
CA GLY A 72 4.14 17.71 4.62
C GLY A 72 2.72 18.10 4.23
N TYR A 73 2.42 19.39 4.23
CA TYR A 73 1.08 19.91 3.94
C TYR A 73 0.71 19.71 2.47
N CYS A 74 -0.52 19.29 2.23
CA CYS A 74 -1.09 19.14 0.90
C CYS A 74 -1.18 20.50 0.21
N ILE A 75 -0.71 20.55 -1.03
CA ILE A 75 -0.65 21.80 -1.83
C ILE A 75 -2.05 22.28 -2.19
N TRP A 76 -3.02 21.37 -2.26
CA TRP A 76 -4.38 21.67 -2.70
C TRP A 76 -5.26 22.21 -1.58
N CYS A 77 -5.19 21.63 -0.37
CA CYS A 77 -5.96 22.11 0.78
C CYS A 77 -5.21 23.19 1.59
N GLY A 78 -3.88 23.15 1.59
CA GLY A 78 -3.03 24.10 2.31
C GLY A 78 -2.99 23.93 3.83
N HIS A 79 -3.82 23.07 4.43
CA HIS A 79 -3.91 22.93 5.90
C HIS A 79 -3.72 21.50 6.42
N ASP A 80 -4.12 20.48 5.66
CA ASP A 80 -3.95 19.07 6.06
C ASP A 80 -2.66 18.48 5.50
N LEU A 81 -2.16 17.43 6.14
CA LEU A 81 -1.04 16.66 5.62
C LEU A 81 -1.44 15.91 4.35
N GLU A 82 -0.55 15.86 3.37
CA GLU A 82 -0.75 15.08 2.17
C GLU A 82 -0.56 13.59 2.47
N THR A 83 -1.65 12.96 2.86
CA THR A 83 -1.76 11.53 3.10
C THR A 83 -2.47 10.85 1.93
N MET A 84 -2.38 9.53 1.86
CA MET A 84 -3.16 8.77 0.88
C MET A 84 -4.67 8.93 1.09
N SER A 85 -5.14 8.89 2.33
CA SER A 85 -6.56 9.10 2.62
C SER A 85 -7.02 10.49 2.22
N HIS A 86 -6.19 11.49 2.49
CA HIS A 86 -6.46 12.86 2.10
C HIS A 86 -6.62 13.01 0.58
N LEU A 87 -5.69 12.43 -0.20
CA LEU A 87 -5.70 12.53 -1.66
C LEU A 87 -6.85 11.74 -2.34
N PHE A 88 -7.28 10.61 -1.78
CA PHE A 88 -8.22 9.69 -2.45
C PHE A 88 -9.59 9.56 -1.79
N PHE A 89 -9.81 10.07 -0.57
CA PHE A 89 -11.09 9.86 0.13
C PHE A 89 -11.61 11.07 0.90
N GLU A 90 -10.75 11.96 1.41
CA GLU A 90 -11.19 13.05 2.33
C GLU A 90 -11.28 14.41 1.63
N PHE A 91 -10.48 14.65 0.59
CA PHE A 91 -10.46 15.94 -0.10
C PHE A 91 -11.56 16.01 -1.19
N PRO A 92 -12.21 17.16 -1.47
CA PRO A 92 -13.33 17.25 -2.44
C PRO A 92 -12.98 16.88 -3.89
N PHE A 93 -11.69 16.77 -4.21
CA PHE A 93 -11.18 16.29 -5.51
C PHE A 93 -10.80 14.80 -5.49
N ALA A 94 -11.07 14.09 -4.40
CA ALA A 94 -11.05 12.63 -4.36
C ALA A 94 -12.27 12.11 -5.12
N TYR A 95 -12.03 11.48 -6.27
CA TYR A 95 -13.06 10.85 -7.11
C TYR A 95 -13.23 9.37 -6.75
#